data_AF-A0A258TN91-F1
#
_entry.id   AF-A0A258TN91-F1
#
_cell.length_a   1.000
_cell.length_b   1.000
_cell.length_c   1.000
_cell.angle_alpha   90.00
_cell.angle_beta   90.00
_cell.angle_gamma   90.00
#
_symmetry.space_group_name_H-M   'P 1'
#
loop_
_entity.id
_entity.type
_entity.pdbx_description
1 polymer ?
#
loop_
_entity_poly.entity_id
_entity_poly.type
_entity_poly.pdbx_seq_one_letter_code
_entity_poly.pdbx_strand_id
1 'polypeptide(L)'
;MSERQNLQDQFLNTLRKEHMHCSVFLVNGIKLVGKIESFDQYMVLLRGNDQAVQAIFKHAISTISPAKQISLGPRDASAPAENTDA
;
A
#
# COMPACT_ATOMS: atom_id res chain seq x y z
N MET A 1 20.81 8.19 8.30
CA MET A 1 19.60 8.18 9.14
C MET A 1 18.89 6.87 8.84
N SER A 2 18.69 6.02 9.85
CA SER A 2 18.10 4.69 9.67
C SER A 2 16.71 4.86 9.07
N GLU A 3 16.53 4.48 7.81
CA GLU A 3 15.21 4.41 7.18
C GLU A 3 14.41 3.36 7.94
N ARG A 4 13.58 3.82 8.88
CA ARG A 4 12.35 3.09 9.22
C ARG A 4 11.64 2.90 7.89
N GLN A 5 11.76 1.72 7.29
CA GLN A 5 11.06 1.41 6.06
C GLN A 5 9.56 1.63 6.32
N ASN A 6 9.02 2.69 5.75
CA ASN A 6 7.64 3.11 5.94
C ASN A 6 6.70 1.97 5.54
N LEU A 7 5.79 1.57 6.42
CA LEU A 7 4.82 0.49 6.18
C LEU A 7 4.05 0.70 4.86
N GLN A 8 3.71 1.95 4.55
CA GLN A 8 3.03 2.30 3.30
C GLN A 8 3.90 1.96 2.07
N ASP A 9 5.17 2.37 2.08
CA ASP A 9 6.06 2.17 0.95
C ASP A 9 6.41 0.69 0.80
N GLN A 10 6.64 -0.03 1.90
CA GLN A 10 6.80 -1.49 1.87
C GLN A 10 5.59 -2.17 1.25
N PHE A 11 4.38 -1.84 1.72
CA PHE A 11 3.13 -2.40 1.21
C PHE A 11 2.95 -2.16 -0.29
N LEU A 12 3.06 -0.90 -0.74
CA LEU A 12 2.86 -0.54 -2.15
C LEU A 12 3.96 -1.14 -3.04
N ASN A 13 5.21 -1.19 -2.56
CA ASN A 13 6.31 -1.76 -3.31
C ASN A 13 6.19 -3.29 -3.45
N THR A 14 5.69 -3.99 -2.43
CA THR A 14 5.37 -5.43 -2.54
C THR A 14 4.32 -5.66 -3.62
N LEU A 15 3.19 -4.94 -3.62
CA LEU A 15 2.16 -5.08 -4.64
C LEU A 15 2.68 -4.79 -6.05
N ARG A 16 3.53 -3.76 -6.20
CA ARG A 16 4.14 -3.36 -7.46
C ARG A 16 5.10 -4.43 -8.00
N LYS A 17 6.06 -4.86 -7.18
CA LYS A 17 7.10 -5.84 -7.59
C LYS A 17 6.52 -7.20 -7.94
N GLU A 18 5.49 -7.64 -7.22
CA GLU A 18 4.86 -8.94 -7.46
C GLU A 18 3.77 -8.89 -8.55
N HIS A 19 3.52 -7.72 -9.15
CA HIS A 19 2.42 -7.50 -10.09
C HIS A 19 1.09 -8.05 -9.56
N MET A 20 0.85 -7.87 -8.25
CA MET A 20 -0.28 -8.44 -7.54
C MET A 20 -1.55 -7.66 -7.87
N HIS A 21 -2.63 -8.38 -8.17
CA HIS A 21 -3.95 -7.75 -8.28
C HIS A 21 -4.39 -7.21 -6.92
N CYS A 22 -5.02 -6.03 -6.93
CA CYS A 22 -5.59 -5.42 -5.75
C CYS A 22 -6.89 -4.69 -6.10
N SER A 23 -7.70 -4.44 -5.07
CA SER A 23 -8.84 -3.54 -5.13
C SER A 23 -8.48 -2.24 -4.41
N VAL A 24 -8.63 -1.11 -5.08
CA VAL A 24 -8.48 0.24 -4.51
C VAL A 24 -9.89 0.79 -4.30
N PHE A 25 -10.27 0.98 -3.04
CA PHE A 25 -11.53 1.57 -2.66
C PHE A 25 -11.32 3.07 -2.44
N LEU A 26 -12.19 3.88 -3.04
CA LEU A 26 -12.17 5.31 -2.89
C LEU A 26 -13.08 5.75 -1.74
N VAL A 27 -12.84 6.94 -1.19
CA VAL A 27 -13.64 7.53 -0.11
C VAL A 27 -15.11 7.75 -0.49
N ASN A 28 -15.41 7.90 -1.78
CA ASN A 28 -16.77 8.03 -2.31
C ASN A 28 -17.46 6.67 -2.58
N GLY A 29 -16.82 5.55 -2.24
CA GLY A 29 -17.36 4.21 -2.40
C GLY A 29 -17.06 3.53 -3.73
N ILE A 30 -16.44 4.21 -4.71
CA ILE A 30 -16.03 3.58 -5.97
C ILE A 30 -14.93 2.54 -5.71
N LYS A 31 -15.02 1.39 -6.38
CA LYS A 31 -14.00 0.33 -6.36
C LYS A 31 -13.30 0.27 -7.71
N LEU A 32 -11.97 0.43 -7.69
CA LEU A 32 -11.09 0.21 -8.83
C LEU A 32 -10.34 -1.11 -8.63
N VAL A 33 -10.13 -1.85 -9.72
CA VAL A 33 -9.44 -3.15 -9.69
C VAL A 33 -8.31 -3.12 -10.70
N GLY A 34 -7.12 -3.56 -10.28
CA GLY A 34 -5.96 -3.55 -11.14
C GLY A 34 -4.67 -3.94 -10.41
N LYS A 35 -3.55 -3.54 -10.98
CA LYS A 35 -2.20 -3.74 -10.41
C LYS A 35 -1.53 -2.40 -10.18
N ILE A 36 -0.76 -2.28 -9.10
CA ILE A 36 0.04 -1.09 -8.82
C ILE A 36 1.19 -1.05 -9.83
N GLU A 37 1.20 -0.05 -10.71
CA GLU A 37 2.26 0.17 -11.70
C GLU A 37 3.43 0.95 -11.09
N SER A 38 3.11 2.03 -10.37
CA SER A 38 4.06 2.91 -9.69
C SER A 38 3.35 3.70 -8.59
N PHE A 39 4.11 4.38 -7.73
CA PHE A 39 3.58 5.29 -6.72
C PHE A 39 4.65 6.31 -6.33
N ASP A 40 4.21 7.43 -5.79
CA ASP A 40 5.07 8.42 -5.14
C ASP A 40 4.47 8.80 -3.78
N GLN A 41 4.84 9.95 -3.24
CA GLN A 41 4.33 10.46 -1.97
C GLN A 41 2.81 10.71 -1.98
N TYR A 42 2.21 11.13 -3.09
CA TYR A 42 0.84 11.66 -3.17
C TYR A 42 -0.13 10.82 -4.02
N MET A 43 0.38 10.01 -4.93
CA MET A 43 -0.43 9.26 -5.88
C MET A 43 0.05 7.83 -6.09
N VAL A 44 -0.87 7.03 -6.63
CA VAL A 44 -0.68 5.63 -7.06
C VAL A 44 -1.09 5.53 -8.51
N LEU A 45 -0.25 4.93 -9.35
CA LEU A 45 -0.62 4.53 -10.70
C LEU A 45 -1.20 3.11 -10.67
N LEU A 46 -2.44 2.97 -11.11
CA LEU A 46 -3.13 1.68 -11.20
C LEU A 46 -3.31 1.31 -12.66
N ARG A 47 -2.82 0.13 -13.05
CA ARG A 47 -3.07 -0.48 -14.36
C ARG A 47 -4.31 -1.36 -14.29
N GLY A 48 -5.33 -1.00 -15.07
CA GLY A 48 -6.57 -1.77 -15.22
C GLY A 48 -6.42 -3.01 -16.10
N ASN A 49 -7.49 -3.80 -16.19
CA ASN A 49 -7.53 -5.01 -17.04
C ASN A 49 -7.43 -4.68 -18.54
N ASP A 50 -7.90 -3.50 -18.93
CA ASP A 50 -7.82 -2.92 -20.28
C ASP A 50 -6.42 -2.38 -20.64
N GLN A 51 -5.42 -2.61 -19.78
CA GLN A 51 -4.05 -2.09 -19.88
C GLN A 51 -3.93 -0.56 -19.75
N ALA A 52 -5.02 0.17 -19.52
CA ALA A 52 -4.97 1.60 -19.27
C ALA A 52 -4.35 1.87 -17.88
N VAL A 53 -3.51 2.90 -17.80
CA VAL A 53 -2.91 3.38 -16.56
C VAL A 53 -3.62 4.66 -16.14
N GLN A 54 -4.10 4.69 -14.91
CA GLN A 54 -4.73 5.87 -14.32
C GLN A 54 -3.99 6.29 -13.04
N ALA A 55 -3.91 7.60 -12.83
CA ALA A 55 -3.40 8.18 -11.59
C ALA A 55 -4.53 8.33 -10.56
N ILE A 56 -4.30 7.82 -9.35
CA ILE A 56 -5.23 7.93 -8.23
C ILE A 56 -4.52 8.69 -7.12
N PHE A 57 -5.09 9.82 -6.69
CA PHE A 57 -4.57 10.56 -5.56
C PHE A 57 -4.87 9.84 -4.24
N LYS A 58 -3.87 9.74 -3.37
CA LYS A 58 -3.98 9.01 -2.08
C LYS A 58 -5.06 9.58 -1.17
N HIS A 59 -5.34 10.89 -1.21
CA HIS A 59 -6.42 11.49 -0.42
C HIS A 59 -7.82 10.99 -0.82
N ALA A 60 -7.97 10.46 -2.04
CA ALA A 60 -9.22 9.89 -2.52
C ALA A 60 -9.33 8.39 -2.20
N ILE A 61 -8.25 7.74 -1.74
CA ILE A 61 -8.22 6.30 -1.43
C ILE A 61 -8.61 6.12 0.03
N SER A 62 -9.61 5.26 0.28
CA SER A 62 -9.97 4.81 1.63
C SER A 62 -9.25 3.53 2.02
N THR A 63 -9.10 2.57 1.10
CA THR A 63 -8.48 1.26 1.39
C THR A 63 -7.87 0.63 0.15
N ILE A 64 -6.76 -0.09 0.31
CA ILE A 64 -6.18 -0.96 -0.73
C ILE A 64 -6.18 -2.39 -0.20
N SER A 65 -6.90 -3.29 -0.86
CA SER A 65 -6.99 -4.71 -0.50
C SER A 65 -6.25 -5.57 -1.53
N PRO A 66 -5.20 -6.30 -1.13
CA PRO A 66 -4.52 -7.22 -2.04
C PRO A 66 -5.39 -8.46 -2.33
N ALA A 67 -5.20 -9.09 -3.48
CA ALA A 67 -5.91 -10.30 -3.86
C ALA A 67 -5.42 -11.56 -3.10
N LYS A 68 -4.26 -11.47 -2.44
CA LYS A 68 -3.67 -12.51 -1.60
C LYS A 68 -3.05 -11.88 -0.37
N GLN A 69 -2.86 -12.67 0.69
CA GLN A 69 -2.12 -12.21 1.86
C GLN A 69 -0.69 -11.84 1.46
N ILE A 70 -0.21 -10.73 2.02
CA ILE A 70 1.16 -10.24 1.87
C ILE A 70 1.93 -10.52 3.15
N SER A 71 3.17 -10.97 3.02
CA SER A 71 4.10 -11.06 4.14
C SER A 71 4.96 -9.80 4.14
N LEU A 72 4.59 -8.84 4.97
CA LEU A 72 5.46 -7.71 5.28
C LEU A 72 6.49 -8.22 6.27
N GLY A 73 7.78 -7.95 6.04
CA GLY A 73 8.87 -8.46 6.89
C GLY A 73 8.67 -8.10 8.37
N PRO A 74 9.47 -8.68 9.29
CA PRO A 74 9.32 -8.42 10.71
C PRO A 74 9.25 -6.91 10.96
N ARG A 75 8.13 -6.46 11.52
CA ARG A 75 8.00 -5.10 12.02
C ARG A 75 9.01 -5.00 13.15
N ASP A 76 10.10 -4.25 12.98
CA ASP A 76 11.11 -4.09 14.03
C ASP A 76 10.42 -3.78 15.35
N ALA A 77 10.41 -4.77 16.25
CA ALA A 77 9.71 -4.73 17.53
C ALA A 77 10.48 -3.89 18.57
N SER A 78 11.23 -2.89 18.11
CA SER A 78 11.90 -1.89 18.95
C SER A 78 10.96 -0.73 19.29
N ALA A 79 9.67 -1.01 19.48
CA ALA A 79 8.85 -0.17 20.33
C ALA A 79 9.38 -0.40 21.76
N PRO A 80 9.86 0.64 22.46
CA PRO A 80 10.25 0.46 23.86
C PRO A 80 9.03 -0.06 24.60
N ALA A 81 9.18 -1.21 25.26
CA ALA A 81 8.22 -1.64 26.25
C ALA A 81 8.00 -0.47 27.21
N GLU A 82 6.76 0.03 27.30
CA GLU A 82 6.39 0.92 28.39
C GLU A 82 6.79 0.22 29.68
N ASN A 83 7.77 0.80 30.38
CA ASN A 83 8.15 0.39 31.72
C ASN A 83 6.90 0.53 32.58
N THR A 84 6.19 -0.58 32.77
CA THR A 84 5.19 -0.70 33.81
C THR A 84 5.97 -1.19 35.03
N ASP A 85 6.55 -0.24 35.76
CA ASP A 85 7.14 -0.53 37.06
C ASP A 85 6.79 0.61 38.02
N ALA A 86 6.23 0.20 39.17
CA ALA A 86 5.72 0.97 40.33
C ALA A 86 4.33 1.60 40.23
#